data_AF-A0A957A8M5-F1
#
_entry.id   AF-A0A957A8M5-F1
#
_cell.length_a   1.000
_cell.length_b   1.000
_cell.length_c   1.000
_cell.angle_alpha   90.00
_cell.angle_beta   90.00
_cell.angle_gamma   90.00
#
_symmetry.space_group_name_H-M   'P 1'
#
loop_
_entity.id
_entity.type
_entity.pdbx_description
1 polymer ?
#
loop_
_entity_poly.entity_id
_entity_poly.type
_entity_poly.pdbx_seq_one_letter_code
_entity_poly.pdbx_strand_id
1 'polypeptide(L)'
;STSIDGNERWRTRVPGGADVQEHLSKFLGEGTDFEVISTWSMRGSRAMANSYRSGRVFLAGDSAHMHTPYGGKAANTGMQDGIDLAWKLGAVLQGWGGPHLLDSYQVERRPIALQLHRFQGLDLSGAEPRPIPGGGPEVPGLNLDFHGDSAEAKRARIETADRLREARKDEFDHPGLELGFRYEGSPIIWPDESPAPPEEITSYTQTSRPGARAPHGWLKAGVSTLDTLGDGFTLMRFGPSTLDTSSFESAAVRRGVPLTLADFDQPHLRELYGGVRMALVRPDGMVAWRGDVLPRPDELLDRVCGFEVPSAARTSKQATSAGMRA
;
A
#
# COMPACT_ATOMS: atom_id res chain seq x y z
N SER A 1 9.10 17.32 -16.09
CA SER A 1 8.05 16.86 -17.02
C SER A 1 7.95 15.34 -16.94
N THR A 2 6.85 14.75 -17.41
CA THR A 2 6.67 13.29 -17.43
C THR A 2 5.98 12.92 -18.74
N SER A 3 6.49 11.91 -19.45
CA SER A 3 5.80 11.36 -20.63
C SER A 3 4.56 10.59 -20.19
N ILE A 4 3.45 10.77 -20.89
CA ILE A 4 2.15 10.15 -20.62
C ILE A 4 2.04 8.80 -21.34
N ASP A 5 2.56 8.71 -22.55
CA ASP A 5 2.48 7.54 -23.43
C ASP A 5 3.82 6.85 -23.68
N GLY A 6 4.90 7.35 -23.07
CA GLY A 6 6.27 6.88 -23.30
C GLY A 6 6.88 7.39 -24.60
N ASN A 7 6.20 8.28 -25.35
CA ASN A 7 6.67 8.80 -26.62
C ASN A 7 6.41 10.32 -26.76
N GLU A 8 5.38 10.71 -27.51
CA GLU A 8 5.17 12.10 -27.97
C GLU A 8 4.29 12.93 -27.04
N ARG A 9 3.55 12.33 -26.10
CA ARG A 9 2.69 13.07 -25.18
C ARG A 9 3.37 13.31 -23.86
N TRP A 10 3.43 14.58 -23.46
CA TRP A 10 4.12 15.00 -22.25
C TRP A 10 3.20 15.85 -21.38
N ARG A 11 3.39 15.77 -20.06
CA ARG A 11 2.85 16.74 -19.11
C ARG A 11 3.98 17.50 -18.44
N THR A 12 3.78 18.80 -18.24
CA THR A 12 4.67 19.64 -17.44
C THR A 12 3.89 20.64 -16.61
N ARG A 13 4.56 21.32 -15.67
CA ARG A 13 3.97 22.38 -14.86
C ARG A 13 4.38 23.72 -15.42
N VAL A 14 3.39 24.59 -15.62
CA VAL A 14 3.61 26.00 -15.97
C VAL A 14 3.22 26.85 -14.75
N PRO A 15 4.03 27.84 -14.34
CA PRO A 15 3.67 28.76 -13.27
C PRO A 15 2.35 29.49 -13.57
N GLY A 16 1.53 29.72 -12.54
CA GLY A 16 0.27 30.45 -12.70
C GLY A 16 0.50 31.87 -13.22
N GLY A 17 -0.23 32.26 -14.27
CA GLY A 17 -0.12 33.57 -14.91
C GLY A 17 1.04 33.72 -15.91
N ALA A 18 1.87 32.69 -16.10
CA ALA A 18 2.88 32.70 -17.14
C ALA A 18 2.27 32.44 -18.53
N ASP A 19 2.88 33.01 -19.57
CA ASP A 19 2.56 32.64 -20.95
C ASP A 19 3.01 31.20 -21.21
N VAL A 20 2.07 30.34 -21.60
CA VAL A 20 2.31 28.91 -21.76
C VAL A 20 3.26 28.63 -22.91
N GLN A 21 3.12 29.35 -24.04
CA GLN A 21 3.94 29.15 -25.23
C GLN A 21 5.39 29.57 -24.97
N GLU A 22 5.59 30.75 -24.39
CA GLU A 22 6.91 31.26 -24.03
C GLU A 22 7.61 30.35 -23.00
N HIS A 23 6.88 29.89 -21.99
CA HIS A 23 7.43 29.00 -20.98
C HIS A 23 7.87 27.66 -21.58
N LEU A 24 7.05 27.06 -22.44
CA LEU A 24 7.35 25.78 -23.07
C LEU A 24 8.52 25.90 -24.06
N SER A 25 8.58 26.96 -24.87
CA SER A 25 9.71 27.21 -25.77
C SER A 25 11.04 27.31 -25.01
N LYS A 26 11.06 28.00 -23.86
CA LYS A 26 12.25 28.06 -22.99
C LYS A 26 12.58 26.72 -22.34
N PHE A 27 11.57 25.98 -21.92
CA PHE A 27 11.73 24.70 -21.24
C PHE A 27 12.24 23.58 -22.17
N LEU A 28 11.73 23.54 -23.41
CA LEU A 28 12.08 22.52 -24.40
C LEU A 28 13.35 22.90 -25.18
N GLY A 29 13.65 24.19 -25.30
CA GLY A 29 14.71 24.72 -26.13
C GLY A 29 14.17 25.33 -27.43
N GLU A 30 14.79 26.42 -27.88
CA GLU A 30 14.36 27.16 -29.07
C GLU A 30 14.34 26.26 -30.32
N GLY A 31 13.30 26.44 -31.16
CA GLY A 31 13.14 25.70 -32.40
C GLY A 31 12.53 24.30 -32.25
N THR A 32 12.21 23.86 -31.02
CA THR A 32 11.45 22.62 -30.80
C THR A 32 9.99 22.81 -31.17
N ASP A 33 9.47 21.97 -32.07
CA ASP A 33 8.04 21.97 -32.42
C ASP A 33 7.21 21.26 -31.32
N PHE A 34 6.07 21.83 -30.96
CA PHE A 34 5.15 21.26 -29.96
C PHE A 34 3.72 21.75 -30.13
N GLU A 35 2.76 20.90 -29.72
CA GLU A 35 1.34 21.23 -29.68
C GLU A 35 0.83 21.24 -28.24
N VAL A 36 0.14 22.31 -27.84
CA VAL A 36 -0.54 22.38 -26.53
C VAL A 36 -1.92 21.71 -26.64
N ILE A 37 -2.00 20.45 -26.20
CA ILE A 37 -3.25 19.69 -26.23
C ILE A 37 -4.27 20.22 -25.21
N SER A 38 -3.82 20.51 -23.98
CA SER A 38 -4.71 20.99 -22.92
C SER A 38 -3.96 21.71 -21.81
N THR A 39 -4.63 22.65 -21.14
CA THR A 39 -4.16 23.31 -19.92
C THR A 39 -5.26 23.25 -18.86
N TRP A 40 -4.86 23.02 -17.61
CA TRP A 40 -5.76 22.98 -16.48
C TRP A 40 -5.03 23.43 -15.23
N SER A 41 -5.76 24.10 -14.33
CA SER A 41 -5.23 24.53 -13.05
C SER A 41 -5.51 23.48 -12.00
N MET A 42 -4.45 23.06 -11.29
CA MET A 42 -4.58 22.11 -10.18
C MET A 42 -4.19 22.80 -8.88
N ARG A 43 -5.10 22.77 -7.90
CA ARG A 43 -4.78 23.18 -6.53
C ARG A 43 -4.35 21.96 -5.73
N GLY A 44 -3.06 21.88 -5.41
CA GLY A 44 -2.56 20.88 -4.48
C GLY A 44 -3.21 21.05 -3.11
N SER A 45 -3.96 20.04 -2.68
CA SER A 45 -4.63 20.02 -1.37
C SER A 45 -4.20 18.80 -0.59
N ARG A 46 -4.26 18.89 0.74
CA ARG A 46 -4.03 17.77 1.64
C ARG A 46 -5.19 17.71 2.62
N ALA A 47 -5.86 16.58 2.71
CA ALA A 47 -6.94 16.38 3.67
C ALA A 47 -7.12 14.90 3.95
N MET A 48 -7.68 14.59 5.12
CA MET A 48 -8.06 13.23 5.48
C MET A 48 -9.40 13.26 6.21
N ALA A 49 -10.29 12.34 5.86
CA ALA A 49 -11.55 12.14 6.54
C ALA A 49 -11.30 11.60 7.97
N ASN A 50 -12.07 12.11 8.94
CA ASN A 50 -12.02 11.62 10.32
C ASN A 50 -12.55 10.19 10.44
N SER A 51 -13.46 9.80 9.56
CA SER A 51 -13.95 8.43 9.44
C SER A 51 -14.20 8.08 7.98
N TYR A 52 -13.95 6.82 7.64
CA TYR A 52 -14.12 6.27 6.29
C TYR A 52 -15.48 5.58 6.12
N ARG A 53 -16.29 5.50 7.19
CA ARG A 53 -17.58 4.82 7.18
C ARG A 53 -18.60 5.56 8.04
N SER A 54 -19.82 5.71 7.52
CA SER A 54 -21.00 6.08 8.30
C SER A 54 -22.16 5.16 7.92
N GLY A 55 -22.48 4.21 8.80
CA GLY A 55 -23.50 3.19 8.54
C GLY A 55 -23.17 2.34 7.30
N ARG A 56 -23.90 2.57 6.20
CA ARG A 56 -23.74 1.87 4.90
C ARG A 56 -23.05 2.73 3.84
N VAL A 57 -22.56 3.92 4.21
CA VAL A 57 -21.82 4.82 3.32
C VAL A 57 -20.34 4.71 3.62
N PHE A 58 -19.53 4.57 2.57
CA PHE A 58 -18.08 4.43 2.64
C PHE A 58 -17.41 5.52 1.80
N LEU A 59 -16.26 6.01 2.26
CA LEU A 59 -15.39 6.93 1.54
C LEU A 59 -14.12 6.19 1.13
N ALA A 60 -13.68 6.34 -0.12
CA ALA A 60 -12.46 5.74 -0.68
C ALA A 60 -11.74 6.72 -1.61
N GLY A 61 -10.42 6.59 -1.75
CA GLY A 61 -9.60 7.50 -2.56
C GLY A 61 -9.71 8.96 -2.11
N ASP A 62 -9.77 9.89 -3.07
CA ASP A 62 -9.79 11.34 -2.79
C ASP A 62 -10.94 11.80 -1.88
N SER A 63 -12.04 11.04 -1.80
CA SER A 63 -13.15 11.32 -0.86
C SER A 63 -12.77 11.05 0.61
N ALA A 64 -11.78 10.19 0.84
CA ALA A 64 -11.29 9.79 2.15
C ALA A 64 -9.93 10.41 2.49
N HIS A 65 -9.06 10.61 1.48
CA HIS A 65 -7.72 11.19 1.64
C HIS A 65 -7.28 11.90 0.36
N MET A 66 -6.99 13.19 0.47
CA MET A 66 -6.42 13.98 -0.62
C MET A 66 -4.92 14.17 -0.39
N HIS A 67 -4.13 13.84 -1.40
CA HIS A 67 -2.68 13.90 -1.34
C HIS A 67 -2.12 14.98 -2.27
N THR A 68 -0.89 15.42 -2.02
CA THR A 68 -0.14 16.14 -3.05
C THR A 68 0.23 15.16 -4.17
N PRO A 69 0.49 15.63 -5.41
CA PRO A 69 0.90 14.74 -6.50
C PRO A 69 2.30 14.12 -6.29
N TYR A 70 2.99 14.45 -5.19
CA TYR A 70 4.33 14.00 -4.90
C TYR A 70 4.41 12.47 -4.73
N GLY A 71 5.41 11.85 -5.36
CA GLY A 71 5.60 10.40 -5.39
C GLY A 71 4.59 9.63 -6.27
N GLY A 72 3.55 10.28 -6.81
CA GLY A 72 2.57 9.64 -7.69
C GLY A 72 1.77 8.51 -7.05
N LYS A 73 1.59 8.52 -5.72
CA LYS A 73 1.00 7.39 -4.98
C LYS A 73 -0.49 7.52 -4.65
N ALA A 74 -1.05 8.74 -4.74
CA ALA A 74 -2.45 9.00 -4.38
C ALA A 74 -3.44 8.06 -5.07
N ALA A 75 -3.35 7.94 -6.40
CA ALA A 75 -4.22 7.07 -7.18
C ALA A 75 -4.04 5.58 -6.80
N ASN A 76 -2.80 5.15 -6.53
CA ASN A 76 -2.52 3.77 -6.12
C ASN A 76 -3.16 3.45 -4.77
N THR A 77 -3.03 4.35 -3.80
CA THR A 77 -3.67 4.21 -2.48
C THR A 77 -5.19 4.16 -2.61
N GLY A 78 -5.78 5.01 -3.47
CA GLY A 78 -7.22 4.99 -3.74
C GLY A 78 -7.69 3.71 -4.44
N MET A 79 -6.93 3.16 -5.39
CA MET A 79 -7.24 1.86 -5.99
C MET A 79 -7.19 0.73 -4.97
N GLN A 80 -6.20 0.74 -4.08
CA GLN A 80 -6.11 -0.24 -2.99
C GLN A 80 -7.28 -0.14 -2.01
N ASP A 81 -7.81 1.05 -1.74
CA ASP A 81 -9.05 1.19 -0.96
C ASP A 81 -10.23 0.49 -1.65
N GLY A 82 -10.34 0.65 -2.96
CA GLY A 82 -11.34 -0.02 -3.78
C GLY A 82 -11.22 -1.54 -3.70
N ILE A 83 -10.01 -2.07 -3.83
CA ILE A 83 -9.73 -3.52 -3.74
C ILE A 83 -10.10 -4.06 -2.35
N ASP A 84 -9.64 -3.39 -1.28
CA ASP A 84 -9.90 -3.81 0.10
C ASP A 84 -11.40 -3.76 0.45
N LEU A 85 -12.10 -2.72 0.01
CA LEU A 85 -13.53 -2.57 0.31
C LEU A 85 -14.40 -3.50 -0.55
N ALA A 86 -14.04 -3.73 -1.82
CA ALA A 86 -14.85 -4.51 -2.76
C ALA A 86 -15.06 -5.95 -2.29
N TRP A 87 -14.00 -6.65 -1.85
CA TRP A 87 -14.16 -8.04 -1.42
C TRP A 87 -14.96 -8.14 -0.12
N LYS A 88 -14.82 -7.19 0.80
CA LYS A 88 -15.57 -7.15 2.07
C LYS A 88 -17.05 -6.90 1.83
N LEU A 89 -17.38 -5.99 0.91
CA LEU A 89 -18.77 -5.77 0.48
C LEU A 89 -19.32 -7.02 -0.21
N GLY A 90 -18.54 -7.63 -1.12
CA GLY A 90 -18.90 -8.88 -1.78
C GLY A 90 -19.21 -9.99 -0.77
N ALA A 91 -18.35 -10.17 0.23
CA ALA A 91 -18.51 -11.14 1.29
C ALA A 91 -19.82 -10.95 2.09
N VAL A 92 -20.10 -9.72 2.52
CA VAL A 92 -21.33 -9.40 3.26
C VAL A 92 -22.57 -9.62 2.39
N LEU A 93 -22.52 -9.22 1.11
CA LEU A 93 -23.64 -9.38 0.18
C LEU A 93 -23.91 -10.85 -0.17
N GLN A 94 -22.86 -11.68 -0.23
CA GLN A 94 -22.95 -13.12 -0.47
C GLN A 94 -23.23 -13.93 0.81
N GLY A 95 -23.29 -13.28 1.98
CA GLY A 95 -23.70 -13.90 3.23
C GLY A 95 -22.60 -14.61 4.02
N TRP A 96 -21.35 -14.60 3.54
CA TRP A 96 -20.21 -15.21 4.25
C TRP A 96 -19.35 -14.18 5.00
N GLY A 97 -19.61 -12.88 4.85
CA GLY A 97 -19.00 -11.81 5.62
C GLY A 97 -19.79 -11.48 6.89
N GLY A 98 -19.14 -11.52 8.05
CA GLY A 98 -19.72 -11.22 9.34
C GLY A 98 -19.91 -9.71 9.62
N PRO A 99 -20.61 -9.36 10.72
CA PRO A 99 -20.99 -7.99 11.04
C PRO A 99 -19.80 -7.02 11.21
N HIS A 100 -18.63 -7.53 11.60
CA HIS A 100 -17.44 -6.72 11.87
C HIS A 100 -16.48 -6.63 10.68
N LEU A 101 -16.77 -7.34 9.58
CA LEU A 101 -15.88 -7.38 8.41
C LEU A 101 -15.66 -5.99 7.82
N LEU A 102 -16.75 -5.23 7.63
CA LEU A 102 -16.69 -3.88 7.06
C LEU A 102 -16.08 -2.84 8.00
N ASP A 103 -16.03 -3.11 9.31
CA ASP A 103 -15.36 -2.22 10.28
C ASP A 103 -13.84 -2.26 10.12
N SER A 104 -13.30 -3.37 9.61
CA SER A 104 -11.86 -3.50 9.33
C SER A 104 -11.37 -2.54 8.24
N TYR A 105 -12.24 -2.10 7.32
CA TYR A 105 -11.86 -1.22 6.21
C TYR A 105 -11.09 0.02 6.67
N GLN A 106 -11.65 0.75 7.66
CA GLN A 106 -10.99 1.94 8.19
C GLN A 106 -9.72 1.58 8.98
N VAL A 107 -9.77 0.51 9.78
CA VAL A 107 -8.64 0.06 10.60
C VAL A 107 -7.45 -0.28 9.73
N GLU A 108 -7.68 -0.87 8.56
CA GLU A 108 -6.65 -1.31 7.63
C GLU A 108 -6.18 -0.19 6.70
N ARG A 109 -7.09 0.59 6.10
CA ARG A 109 -6.74 1.54 5.02
C ARG A 109 -6.31 2.92 5.51
N ARG A 110 -6.92 3.44 6.58
CA ARG A 110 -6.61 4.79 7.07
C ARG A 110 -5.14 4.94 7.51
N PRO A 111 -4.52 3.97 8.22
CA PRO A 111 -3.10 4.05 8.56
C PRO A 111 -2.17 4.13 7.34
N ILE A 112 -2.54 3.50 6.22
CA ILE A 112 -1.71 3.52 4.99
C ILE A 112 -1.74 4.90 4.34
N ALA A 113 -2.92 5.52 4.23
CA ALA A 113 -3.04 6.90 3.77
C ALA A 113 -2.29 7.88 4.71
N LEU A 114 -2.30 7.63 6.03
CA LEU A 114 -1.51 8.41 6.99
C LEU A 114 -0.01 8.27 6.76
N GLN A 115 0.47 7.07 6.45
CA GLN A 115 1.88 6.84 6.12
C GLN A 115 2.31 7.64 4.89
N LEU A 116 1.47 7.67 3.85
CA LEU A 116 1.72 8.49 2.66
C LEU A 116 1.71 9.99 2.98
N HIS A 117 0.81 10.46 3.85
CA HIS A 117 0.84 11.85 4.32
C HIS A 117 2.15 12.21 5.03
N ARG A 118 2.61 11.34 5.94
CA ARG A 118 3.90 11.53 6.62
C ARG A 118 5.04 11.59 5.61
N PHE A 119 5.05 10.70 4.61
CA PHE A 119 6.02 10.76 3.52
C PHE A 119 5.99 12.11 2.79
N GLN A 120 4.80 12.63 2.49
CA GLN A 120 4.59 13.93 1.84
C GLN A 120 4.75 15.15 2.77
N GLY A 121 5.35 14.98 3.95
CA GLY A 121 5.60 16.08 4.89
C GLY A 121 4.35 16.66 5.55
N LEU A 122 3.22 15.95 5.52
CA LEU A 122 2.07 16.24 6.36
C LEU A 122 2.13 15.39 7.61
N ASP A 123 2.44 16.02 8.74
CA ASP A 123 2.16 15.41 10.03
C ASP A 123 0.82 15.91 10.56
N LEU A 124 -0.16 14.99 10.69
CA LEU A 124 -1.46 15.28 11.28
C LEU A 124 -1.41 15.37 12.81
N SER A 125 -0.25 15.14 13.43
CA SER A 125 -0.01 15.37 14.87
C SER A 125 0.15 16.86 15.23
N GLY A 126 0.32 17.74 14.22
CA GLY A 126 0.55 19.17 14.42
C GLY A 126 2.03 19.58 14.45
N ALA A 127 2.96 18.66 14.15
CA ALA A 127 4.36 19.02 13.94
C ALA A 127 4.56 19.90 12.70
N GLU A 128 5.64 20.71 12.70
CA GLU A 128 5.99 21.59 11.58
C GLU A 128 6.02 20.82 10.25
N PRO A 129 5.34 21.31 9.19
CA PRO A 129 5.34 20.65 7.90
C PRO A 129 6.76 20.48 7.38
N ARG A 130 7.15 19.25 7.02
CA ARG A 130 8.41 19.06 6.27
C ARG A 130 8.23 19.62 4.86
N PRO A 131 9.26 20.28 4.28
CA PRO A 131 9.18 20.79 2.91
C PRO A 131 8.74 19.70 1.93
N ILE A 132 7.78 20.03 1.07
CA ILE A 132 7.27 19.12 0.04
C ILE A 132 8.41 18.86 -0.96
N PRO A 133 8.85 17.60 -1.16
CA PRO A 133 9.82 17.36 -2.22
C PRO A 133 9.11 17.44 -3.58
N GLY A 134 9.85 17.70 -4.66
CA GLY A 134 9.27 18.23 -5.92
C GLY A 134 9.11 19.75 -5.98
N GLY A 135 9.41 20.43 -4.86
CA GLY A 135 10.02 21.75 -4.75
C GLY A 135 11.20 21.68 -3.76
N GLY A 136 11.93 20.55 -3.80
CA GLY A 136 12.91 20.15 -2.78
C GLY A 136 13.91 21.27 -2.43
N PRO A 137 14.53 21.22 -1.24
CA PRO A 137 15.52 22.22 -0.86
C PRO A 137 16.53 22.34 -2.01
N GLU A 138 16.93 23.57 -2.34
CA GLU A 138 18.14 23.78 -3.11
C GLU A 138 19.18 22.84 -2.53
N VAL A 139 19.72 21.92 -3.33
CA VAL A 139 20.84 21.11 -2.88
C VAL A 139 21.98 22.12 -2.74
N PRO A 140 22.38 22.53 -1.53
CA PRO A 140 23.13 23.77 -1.36
C PRO A 140 24.48 23.67 -2.08
N GLY A 141 24.82 24.69 -2.87
CA GLY A 141 26.09 24.71 -3.61
C GLY A 141 26.13 23.78 -4.83
N LEU A 142 25.00 23.48 -5.46
CA LEU A 142 25.02 22.97 -6.84
C LEU A 142 25.52 24.06 -7.78
N ASN A 143 26.54 23.73 -8.58
CA ASN A 143 26.90 24.57 -9.73
C ASN A 143 25.98 24.20 -10.89
N LEU A 144 25.02 25.08 -11.20
CA LEU A 144 24.10 24.91 -12.33
C LEU A 144 24.61 25.56 -13.62
N ASP A 145 25.74 26.29 -13.55
CA ASP A 145 26.38 26.92 -14.70
C ASP A 145 27.36 25.96 -15.37
N PHE A 146 26.79 24.97 -16.06
CA PHE A 146 27.52 23.95 -16.82
C PHE A 146 27.12 23.92 -18.29
N HIS A 147 26.72 25.07 -18.83
CA HIS A 147 26.38 25.21 -20.24
C HIS A 147 27.62 25.05 -21.13
N GLY A 148 27.45 24.42 -22.29
CA GLY A 148 28.52 24.21 -23.28
C GLY A 148 29.31 22.88 -23.15
N ASP A 149 30.35 22.77 -23.99
CA ASP A 149 31.03 21.51 -24.28
C ASP A 149 32.40 21.32 -23.61
N SER A 150 32.80 22.25 -22.74
CA SER A 150 34.09 22.20 -22.04
C SER A 150 34.21 20.98 -21.13
N ALA A 151 35.45 20.60 -20.80
CA ALA A 151 35.70 19.52 -19.85
C ALA A 151 35.18 19.88 -18.45
N GLU A 152 35.25 21.15 -18.07
CA GLU A 152 34.74 21.72 -16.82
C GLU A 152 33.22 21.57 -16.74
N ALA A 153 32.50 21.97 -17.79
CA ALA A 153 31.04 21.83 -17.88
C ALA A 153 30.60 20.36 -17.80
N LYS A 154 31.32 19.45 -18.47
CA LYS A 154 31.05 18.01 -18.38
C LYS A 154 31.25 17.47 -16.96
N ARG A 155 32.32 17.89 -16.27
CA ARG A 155 32.57 17.50 -14.87
C ARG A 155 31.49 18.03 -13.93
N ALA A 156 31.12 19.30 -14.04
CA ALA A 156 30.07 19.91 -13.22
C ALA A 156 28.69 19.25 -13.42
N ARG A 157 28.37 18.82 -14.65
CA ARG A 157 27.17 18.02 -14.94
C ARG A 157 27.15 16.69 -14.19
N ILE A 158 28.26 15.95 -14.19
CA ILE A 158 28.37 14.66 -13.49
C ILE A 158 28.23 14.87 -11.98
N GLU A 159 28.97 15.82 -11.41
CA GLU A 159 28.90 16.10 -9.96
C GLU A 159 27.48 16.53 -9.53
N THR A 160 26.84 17.40 -10.31
CA THR A 160 25.45 17.81 -10.07
C THR A 160 24.50 16.63 -10.13
N ALA A 161 24.66 15.75 -11.14
CA ALA A 161 23.82 14.59 -11.32
C ALA A 161 23.94 13.61 -10.14
N ASP A 162 25.16 13.34 -9.65
CA ASP A 162 25.40 12.45 -8.51
C ASP A 162 24.77 13.02 -7.23
N ARG A 163 24.95 14.32 -6.98
CA ARG A 163 24.38 14.99 -5.81
C ARG A 163 22.85 15.03 -5.85
N LEU A 164 22.26 15.30 -7.02
CA LEU A 164 20.81 15.26 -7.20
C LEU A 164 20.25 13.86 -7.02
N ARG A 165 20.93 12.83 -7.55
CA ARG A 165 20.52 11.43 -7.42
C ARG A 165 20.47 11.01 -5.96
N GLU A 166 21.51 11.31 -5.20
CA GLU A 166 21.54 10.97 -3.77
C GLU A 166 20.49 11.76 -2.97
N ALA A 167 20.38 13.07 -3.20
CA ALA A 167 19.44 13.93 -2.48
C ALA A 167 17.96 13.63 -2.79
N ARG A 168 17.66 12.97 -3.92
CA ARG A 168 16.29 12.69 -4.38
C ARG A 168 16.00 11.20 -4.58
N LYS A 169 16.81 10.31 -4.01
CA LYS A 169 16.56 8.86 -4.11
C LYS A 169 15.17 8.48 -3.58
N ASP A 170 14.77 9.09 -2.47
CA ASP A 170 13.46 8.93 -1.83
C ASP A 170 12.30 9.61 -2.60
N GLU A 171 12.54 10.23 -3.77
CA GLU A 171 11.48 10.82 -4.61
C GLU A 171 10.97 9.85 -5.69
N PHE A 172 11.78 8.85 -6.03
CA PHE A 172 11.50 7.96 -7.15
C PHE A 172 11.60 6.47 -6.80
N ASP A 173 12.32 6.12 -5.73
CA ASP A 173 12.52 4.73 -5.32
C ASP A 173 11.99 4.50 -3.91
N HIS A 174 10.75 4.01 -3.82
CA HIS A 174 10.06 3.79 -2.53
C HIS A 174 9.25 2.49 -2.47
N PRO A 175 9.86 1.35 -2.79
CA PRO A 175 9.17 0.06 -2.76
C PRO A 175 8.62 -0.29 -1.38
N GLY A 176 9.25 0.19 -0.30
CA GLY A 176 8.76 -0.06 1.06
C GLY A 176 7.45 0.67 1.37
N LEU A 177 7.27 1.89 0.87
CA LEU A 177 5.98 2.61 0.94
C LEU A 177 4.92 1.96 0.03
N GLU A 178 5.34 1.46 -1.11
CA GLU A 178 4.45 0.95 -2.16
C GLU A 178 3.94 -0.47 -1.90
N LEU A 179 4.80 -1.32 -1.36
CA LEU A 179 4.57 -2.76 -1.20
C LEU A 179 4.68 -3.23 0.24
N GLY A 180 5.40 -2.49 1.10
CA GLY A 180 5.75 -2.91 2.45
C GLY A 180 4.71 -2.60 3.53
N PHE A 181 3.57 -1.99 3.18
CA PHE A 181 2.51 -1.68 4.13
C PHE A 181 1.88 -2.96 4.70
N ARG A 182 1.42 -2.87 5.95
CA ARG A 182 0.82 -3.99 6.68
C ARG A 182 -0.42 -3.54 7.44
N TYR A 183 -1.38 -4.44 7.54
CA TYR A 183 -2.64 -4.25 8.27
C TYR A 183 -2.48 -4.57 9.76
N GLU A 184 -1.54 -3.87 10.42
CA GLU A 184 -1.32 -4.00 11.85
C GLU A 184 -2.57 -3.62 12.65
N GLY A 185 -2.92 -4.43 13.65
CA GLY A 185 -4.08 -4.20 14.50
C GLY A 185 -5.44 -4.47 13.84
N SER A 186 -5.48 -5.04 12.63
CA SER A 186 -6.72 -5.46 12.01
C SER A 186 -7.44 -6.54 12.84
N PRO A 187 -8.77 -6.41 13.05
CA PRO A 187 -9.54 -7.42 13.78
C PRO A 187 -9.69 -8.73 13.01
N ILE A 188 -9.55 -8.71 11.68
CA ILE A 188 -9.77 -9.86 10.79
C ILE A 188 -8.47 -10.57 10.38
N ILE A 189 -7.33 -10.17 10.96
CA ILE A 189 -6.05 -10.85 10.77
C ILE A 189 -5.75 -11.68 11.99
N TRP A 190 -5.38 -12.94 11.77
CA TRP A 190 -4.89 -13.82 12.82
C TRP A 190 -3.42 -13.52 13.11
N PRO A 191 -3.08 -13.06 14.32
CA PRO A 191 -1.73 -12.61 14.63
C PRO A 191 -0.79 -13.82 14.71
N ASP A 192 0.44 -13.61 14.28
CA ASP A 192 1.57 -14.42 14.73
C ASP A 192 2.55 -13.51 15.50
N GLU A 193 3.42 -14.11 16.31
CA GLU A 193 4.43 -13.37 17.09
C GLU A 193 5.69 -13.08 16.28
N SER A 194 5.64 -13.25 14.95
CA SER A 194 6.81 -13.06 14.12
C SER A 194 7.20 -11.58 14.05
N PRO A 195 8.51 -11.27 14.02
CA PRO A 195 8.96 -9.90 13.94
C PRO A 195 8.55 -9.28 12.60
N ALA A 196 8.02 -8.06 12.66
CA ALA A 196 7.80 -7.28 11.45
C ALA A 196 9.15 -6.83 10.88
N PRO A 197 9.35 -6.88 9.54
CA PRO A 197 10.50 -6.23 8.92
C PRO A 197 10.53 -4.73 9.22
N PRO A 198 11.71 -4.09 9.21
CA PRO A 198 11.83 -2.65 9.37
C PRO A 198 10.92 -1.88 8.40
N GLU A 199 10.30 -0.81 8.89
CA GLU A 199 9.54 0.12 8.04
C GLU A 199 10.50 1.11 7.39
N GLU A 200 10.96 0.76 6.19
CA GLU A 200 11.80 1.62 5.36
C GLU A 200 11.01 2.13 4.15
N ILE A 201 11.34 3.33 3.68
CA ILE A 201 10.68 3.93 2.50
C ILE A 201 11.25 3.32 1.23
N THR A 202 12.58 3.26 1.13
CA THR A 202 13.35 2.90 -0.07
C THR A 202 13.65 1.41 -0.21
N SER A 203 13.34 0.61 0.80
CA SER A 203 13.63 -0.84 0.81
C SER A 203 12.36 -1.63 1.12
N TYR A 204 12.20 -2.75 0.41
CA TYR A 204 11.10 -3.68 0.63
C TYR A 204 11.64 -5.10 0.77
N THR A 205 11.35 -5.68 1.93
CA THR A 205 11.58 -7.10 2.21
C THR A 205 10.25 -7.83 2.21
N GLN A 206 10.10 -8.79 1.30
CA GLN A 206 8.90 -9.63 1.27
C GLN A 206 8.75 -10.39 2.58
N THR A 207 7.53 -10.48 3.09
CA THR A 207 7.21 -11.29 4.26
C THR A 207 5.80 -11.84 4.12
N SER A 208 5.58 -13.06 4.61
CA SER A 208 4.25 -13.66 4.73
C SER A 208 3.66 -13.47 6.12
N ARG A 209 4.24 -12.60 6.95
CA ARG A 209 3.65 -12.23 8.25
C ARG A 209 2.17 -11.83 8.04
N PRO A 210 1.23 -12.32 8.88
CA PRO A 210 -0.16 -11.93 8.77
C PRO A 210 -0.33 -10.40 8.77
N GLY A 211 -1.15 -9.93 7.83
CA GLY A 211 -1.35 -8.52 7.53
C GLY A 211 -0.41 -7.94 6.48
N ALA A 212 0.62 -8.65 6.05
CA ALA A 212 1.43 -8.27 4.90
C ALA A 212 0.81 -8.78 3.59
N ARG A 213 1.22 -8.16 2.48
CA ARG A 213 0.96 -8.68 1.14
C ARG A 213 1.61 -10.06 1.00
N ALA A 214 0.87 -11.02 0.43
CA ALA A 214 1.40 -12.34 0.11
C ALA A 214 2.67 -12.21 -0.75
N PRO A 215 3.78 -12.89 -0.38
CA PRO A 215 4.99 -12.84 -1.18
C PRO A 215 4.79 -13.34 -2.61
N HIS A 216 5.35 -12.58 -3.56
CA HIS A 216 5.55 -12.99 -4.94
C HIS A 216 6.70 -14.00 -5.01
N GLY A 217 6.40 -15.18 -5.54
CA GLY A 217 7.37 -16.16 -5.98
C GLY A 217 7.07 -16.63 -7.41
N TRP A 218 8.11 -16.89 -8.19
CA TRP A 218 7.97 -17.46 -9.53
C TRP A 218 7.66 -18.96 -9.45
N LEU A 219 6.58 -19.37 -10.12
CA LEU A 219 6.26 -20.79 -10.37
C LEU A 219 6.90 -21.27 -11.67
N LYS A 220 6.85 -20.41 -12.68
CA LYS A 220 7.52 -20.51 -13.98
C LYS A 220 7.60 -19.11 -14.60
N ALA A 221 8.27 -18.97 -15.74
CA ALA A 221 8.36 -17.70 -16.44
C ALA A 221 6.95 -17.12 -16.69
N GLY A 222 6.73 -15.89 -16.22
CA GLY A 222 5.46 -15.17 -16.38
C GLY A 222 4.31 -15.63 -15.50
N VAL A 223 4.52 -16.56 -14.56
CA VAL A 223 3.48 -17.00 -13.62
C VAL A 223 3.97 -16.92 -12.17
N SER A 224 3.28 -16.10 -11.39
CA SER A 224 3.51 -15.86 -9.98
C SER A 224 2.60 -16.72 -9.09
N THR A 225 3.03 -16.95 -7.85
CA THR A 225 2.15 -17.33 -6.73
C THR A 225 0.92 -16.42 -6.58
N LEU A 226 1.00 -15.15 -6.97
CA LEU A 226 -0.13 -14.22 -6.89
C LEU A 226 -1.20 -14.49 -7.95
N ASP A 227 -0.83 -15.14 -9.05
CA ASP A 227 -1.78 -15.51 -10.12
C ASP A 227 -2.62 -16.74 -9.76
N THR A 228 -2.30 -17.40 -8.64
CA THR A 228 -3.06 -18.56 -8.12
C THR A 228 -4.09 -18.16 -7.06
N LEU A 229 -4.23 -16.86 -6.78
CA LEU A 229 -5.25 -16.38 -5.85
C LEU A 229 -6.63 -16.53 -6.49
N GLY A 230 -7.58 -17.05 -5.71
CA GLY A 230 -8.96 -17.19 -6.16
C GLY A 230 -9.80 -15.95 -5.84
N ASP A 231 -11.07 -15.99 -6.21
CA ASP A 231 -12.04 -14.91 -5.94
C ASP A 231 -12.41 -14.77 -4.45
N GLY A 232 -12.13 -15.82 -3.67
CA GLY A 232 -12.32 -15.87 -2.21
C GLY A 232 -10.99 -15.95 -1.47
N PHE A 233 -10.96 -16.72 -0.38
CA PHE A 233 -9.70 -17.05 0.27
C PHE A 233 -8.91 -18.07 -0.55
N THR A 234 -7.59 -18.02 -0.47
CA THR A 234 -6.69 -19.06 -0.96
C THR A 234 -5.89 -19.65 0.18
N LEU A 235 -6.04 -20.95 0.44
CA LEU A 235 -5.16 -21.71 1.33
C LEU A 235 -3.97 -22.23 0.53
N MET A 236 -2.82 -21.57 0.69
CA MET A 236 -1.54 -21.99 0.14
C MET A 236 -0.95 -23.08 1.01
N ARG A 237 -0.51 -24.19 0.40
CA ARG A 237 0.10 -25.34 1.06
C ARG A 237 1.51 -25.54 0.50
N PHE A 238 2.50 -25.58 1.39
CA PHE A 238 3.91 -25.70 1.06
C PHE A 238 4.45 -27.06 1.51
N GLY A 239 4.84 -27.89 0.55
CA GLY A 239 5.24 -29.29 0.76
C GLY A 239 4.24 -30.29 0.18
N PRO A 240 4.39 -31.59 0.49
CA PRO A 240 3.65 -32.64 -0.21
C PRO A 240 2.14 -32.44 -0.08
N SER A 241 1.41 -32.68 -1.17
CA SER A 241 -0.05 -32.56 -1.30
C SER A 241 -0.86 -33.43 -0.30
N THR A 242 -0.20 -34.20 0.55
CA THR A 242 -0.77 -35.02 1.62
C THR A 242 -1.04 -34.26 2.93
N LEU A 243 -0.91 -32.93 2.93
CA LEU A 243 -1.34 -32.08 4.04
C LEU A 243 -2.86 -32.18 4.20
N ASP A 244 -3.33 -32.85 5.25
CA ASP A 244 -4.76 -32.97 5.52
C ASP A 244 -5.34 -31.63 6.01
N THR A 245 -6.07 -30.98 5.11
CA THR A 245 -6.83 -29.73 5.33
C THR A 245 -8.34 -29.94 5.23
N SER A 246 -8.80 -31.20 5.16
CA SER A 246 -10.18 -31.57 4.85
C SER A 246 -11.20 -30.99 5.84
N SER A 247 -10.84 -30.90 7.12
CA SER A 247 -11.68 -30.31 8.16
C SER A 247 -11.92 -28.80 7.94
N PHE A 248 -10.90 -28.08 7.46
CA PHE A 248 -10.99 -26.66 7.16
C PHE A 248 -11.78 -26.40 5.88
N GLU A 249 -11.52 -27.17 4.83
CA GLU A 249 -12.29 -27.14 3.58
C GLU A 249 -13.79 -27.41 3.85
N SER A 250 -14.09 -28.44 4.64
CA SER A 250 -15.46 -28.76 5.02
C SER A 250 -16.12 -27.64 5.80
N ALA A 251 -15.38 -26.94 6.68
CA ALA A 251 -15.90 -25.78 7.39
C ALA A 251 -16.20 -24.60 6.46
N ALA A 252 -15.29 -24.31 5.52
CA ALA A 252 -15.50 -23.26 4.51
C ALA A 252 -16.76 -23.54 3.67
N VAL A 253 -16.92 -24.78 3.17
CA VAL A 253 -18.12 -25.21 2.42
C VAL A 253 -19.40 -25.06 3.25
N ARG A 254 -19.42 -25.55 4.50
CA ARG A 254 -20.59 -25.42 5.38
C ARG A 254 -21.00 -23.96 5.61
N ARG A 255 -20.04 -23.05 5.59
CA ARG A 255 -20.26 -21.61 5.82
C ARG A 255 -20.43 -20.79 4.53
N GLY A 256 -20.36 -21.44 3.37
CA GLY A 256 -20.42 -20.76 2.08
C GLY A 256 -19.23 -19.82 1.81
N VAL A 257 -18.09 -20.01 2.48
CA VAL A 257 -16.88 -19.21 2.27
C VAL A 257 -16.15 -19.75 1.03
N PRO A 258 -15.97 -18.95 -0.03
CA PRO A 258 -15.23 -19.41 -1.20
C PRO A 258 -13.75 -19.62 -0.85
N LEU A 259 -13.26 -20.83 -1.08
CA LEU A 259 -11.90 -21.25 -0.74
C LEU A 259 -11.24 -21.95 -1.94
N THR A 260 -10.08 -21.44 -2.35
CA THR A 260 -9.20 -22.06 -3.33
C THR A 260 -8.03 -22.73 -2.62
N LEU A 261 -7.62 -23.91 -3.06
CA LEU A 261 -6.40 -24.57 -2.59
C LEU A 261 -5.29 -24.35 -3.61
N ALA A 262 -4.10 -23.99 -3.15
CA ALA A 262 -2.92 -23.82 -4.00
C ALA A 262 -1.75 -24.61 -3.40
N ASP A 263 -1.25 -25.60 -4.14
CA ASP A 263 -0.17 -26.48 -3.72
C ASP A 263 1.17 -26.07 -4.33
N PHE A 264 2.19 -26.03 -3.47
CA PHE A 264 3.54 -25.62 -3.84
C PHE A 264 4.57 -26.60 -3.29
N ASP A 265 5.14 -27.42 -4.18
CA ASP A 265 6.20 -28.37 -3.84
C ASP A 265 7.60 -27.74 -3.86
N GLN A 266 7.75 -26.51 -4.38
CA GLN A 266 9.06 -25.89 -4.54
C GLN A 266 9.61 -25.38 -3.19
N PRO A 267 10.81 -25.82 -2.76
CA PRO A 267 11.36 -25.44 -1.45
C PRO A 267 11.55 -23.93 -1.23
N HIS A 268 11.91 -23.19 -2.28
CA HIS A 268 12.12 -21.73 -2.19
C HIS A 268 10.83 -20.97 -1.87
N LEU A 269 9.66 -21.49 -2.28
CA LEU A 269 8.38 -20.87 -1.94
C LEU A 269 8.05 -21.09 -0.46
N ARG A 270 8.37 -22.26 0.09
CA ARG A 270 8.23 -22.51 1.53
C ARG A 270 9.11 -21.56 2.34
N GLU A 271 10.37 -21.37 1.92
CA GLU A 271 11.30 -20.44 2.57
C GLU A 271 10.78 -18.99 2.51
N LEU A 272 10.30 -18.55 1.34
CA LEU A 272 9.70 -17.23 1.15
C LEU A 272 8.50 -16.99 2.08
N TYR A 273 7.77 -18.05 2.43
CA TYR A 273 6.66 -18.00 3.37
C TYR A 273 7.08 -18.24 4.84
N GLY A 274 8.37 -18.13 5.16
CA GLY A 274 8.89 -18.23 6.53
C GLY A 274 9.04 -19.67 7.03
N GLY A 275 9.10 -20.65 6.12
CA GLY A 275 9.29 -22.06 6.46
C GLY A 275 8.03 -22.80 6.90
N VAL A 276 6.90 -22.11 7.02
CA VAL A 276 5.61 -22.67 7.42
C VAL A 276 5.05 -23.60 6.35
N ARG A 277 4.17 -24.53 6.76
CA ARG A 277 3.50 -25.44 5.83
C ARG A 277 2.26 -24.84 5.16
N MET A 278 1.63 -23.84 5.75
CA MET A 278 0.38 -23.27 5.21
C MET A 278 0.28 -21.76 5.43
N ALA A 279 -0.37 -21.07 4.49
CA ALA A 279 -0.77 -19.68 4.63
C ALA A 279 -2.17 -19.46 4.02
N LEU A 280 -3.02 -18.74 4.72
CA LEU A 280 -4.34 -18.32 4.23
C LEU A 280 -4.24 -16.89 3.72
N VAL A 281 -4.50 -16.70 2.42
CA VAL A 281 -4.45 -15.41 1.73
C VAL A 281 -5.87 -14.95 1.43
N ARG A 282 -6.14 -13.67 1.67
CA ARG A 282 -7.42 -12.99 1.42
C ARG A 282 -7.64 -12.72 -0.07
N PRO A 283 -8.88 -12.40 -0.49
CA PRO A 283 -9.17 -11.99 -1.87
C PRO A 283 -8.40 -10.75 -2.35
N ASP A 284 -7.95 -9.89 -1.44
CA ASP A 284 -7.12 -8.71 -1.74
C ASP A 284 -5.61 -8.99 -1.75
N GLY A 285 -5.20 -10.26 -1.63
CA GLY A 285 -3.81 -10.69 -1.67
C GLY A 285 -3.04 -10.49 -0.36
N MET A 286 -3.73 -10.18 0.74
CA MET A 286 -3.11 -10.03 2.06
C MET A 286 -3.13 -11.34 2.84
N VAL A 287 -2.05 -11.68 3.54
CA VAL A 287 -2.00 -12.89 4.38
C VAL A 287 -2.88 -12.68 5.61
N ALA A 288 -3.90 -13.51 5.79
CA ALA A 288 -4.80 -13.48 6.95
C ALA A 288 -4.25 -14.33 8.11
N TRP A 289 -3.56 -15.43 7.79
CA TRP A 289 -3.01 -16.38 8.75
C TRP A 289 -1.88 -17.19 8.10
N ARG A 290 -0.95 -17.72 8.90
CA ARG A 290 0.00 -18.77 8.48
C ARG A 290 0.41 -19.66 9.64
N GLY A 291 0.91 -20.85 9.35
CA GLY A 291 1.45 -21.78 10.35
C GLY A 291 1.60 -23.21 9.85
N ASP A 292 2.13 -24.07 10.71
CA ASP A 292 2.33 -25.50 10.40
C ASP A 292 1.12 -26.37 10.73
N VAL A 293 0.24 -25.88 11.60
CA VAL A 293 -0.97 -26.55 12.07
C VAL A 293 -2.11 -25.55 12.03
N LEU A 294 -3.20 -25.90 11.34
CA LEU A 294 -4.39 -25.06 11.30
C LEU A 294 -5.02 -24.95 12.70
N PRO A 295 -5.44 -23.74 13.13
CA PRO A 295 -6.34 -23.57 14.26
C PRO A 295 -7.66 -24.33 14.04
N ARG A 296 -8.53 -24.33 15.05
CA ARG A 296 -9.90 -24.82 14.86
C ARG A 296 -10.55 -24.10 13.69
N PRO A 297 -11.07 -24.82 12.68
CA PRO A 297 -11.54 -24.18 11.44
C PRO A 297 -12.57 -23.07 11.64
N ASP A 298 -13.55 -23.30 12.51
CA ASP A 298 -14.61 -22.33 12.75
C ASP A 298 -14.06 -21.05 13.42
N GLU A 299 -13.12 -21.17 14.37
CA GLU A 299 -12.47 -20.01 15.02
C GLU A 299 -11.67 -19.17 14.02
N LEU A 300 -10.92 -19.82 13.13
CA LEU A 300 -10.16 -19.11 12.09
C LEU A 300 -11.11 -18.40 11.12
N LEU A 301 -12.14 -19.10 10.62
CA LEU A 301 -13.14 -18.54 9.72
C LEU A 301 -13.94 -17.41 10.36
N ASP A 302 -14.31 -17.54 11.65
CA ASP A 302 -15.01 -16.49 12.40
C ASP A 302 -14.21 -15.21 12.45
N ARG A 303 -12.89 -15.33 12.68
CA ARG A 303 -12.01 -14.16 12.71
C ARG A 303 -11.83 -13.55 11.33
N VAL A 304 -11.39 -14.33 10.33
CA VAL A 304 -11.01 -13.76 9.02
C VAL A 304 -12.21 -13.29 8.20
N CYS A 305 -13.40 -13.82 8.50
CA CYS A 305 -14.66 -13.35 7.90
C CYS A 305 -15.35 -12.27 8.76
N GLY A 306 -14.82 -11.90 9.93
CA GLY A 306 -15.35 -10.84 10.78
C GLY A 306 -16.66 -11.16 11.50
N PHE A 307 -16.89 -12.42 11.87
CA PHE A 307 -17.99 -12.84 12.74
C PHE A 307 -17.68 -12.65 14.23
N GLU A 308 -16.40 -12.74 14.62
CA GLU A 308 -15.96 -12.48 15.99
C GLU A 308 -14.92 -11.36 16.05
N VAL A 309 -14.98 -10.55 17.12
CA VAL A 309 -13.89 -9.67 17.53
C VAL A 309 -13.08 -10.41 18.60
N PRO A 310 -11.74 -10.47 18.51
CA PRO A 310 -10.93 -11.12 19.55
C PRO A 310 -11.20 -10.52 20.93
N SER A 311 -11.33 -11.39 21.94
CA SER A 311 -11.61 -11.12 23.37
C SER A 311 -10.68 -10.08 24.05
N ALA A 312 -9.59 -9.66 23.41
CA ALA A 312 -8.60 -8.72 23.97
C ALA A 312 -9.13 -7.30 24.25
N ALA A 313 -10.35 -6.95 23.83
CA ALA A 313 -10.98 -5.66 24.15
C ALA A 313 -11.77 -5.63 25.48
N ARG A 314 -11.83 -6.73 26.26
CA ARG A 314 -12.62 -6.78 27.51
C ARG A 314 -11.89 -6.29 28.77
N THR A 315 -10.62 -5.92 28.73
CA THR A 315 -9.87 -5.43 29.90
C THR A 315 -9.40 -3.99 29.76
N SER A 316 -10.32 -3.02 29.84
CA SER A 316 -10.03 -1.63 30.29
C SER A 316 -11.28 -0.77 30.51
N LYS A 317 -12.37 -1.31 31.08
CA LYS A 317 -13.46 -0.49 31.64
C LYS A 317 -13.98 -1.08 32.94
N GLN A 318 -13.12 -1.14 33.94
CA GLN A 318 -13.49 -1.17 35.36
C GLN A 318 -12.27 -0.83 36.22
N ALA A 319 -11.93 0.45 36.26
CA ALA A 319 -11.12 1.01 37.33
C ALA A 319 -11.63 2.43 37.62
N THR A 320 -12.48 2.49 38.65
CA THR A 320 -12.62 3.60 39.61
C THR A 320 -13.11 4.96 39.10
N SER A 321 -14.43 5.08 38.98
CA SER A 321 -15.15 6.28 39.43
C SER A 321 -15.52 6.11 40.91
N ALA A 322 -14.68 6.60 41.84
CA ALA A 322 -15.05 6.91 43.24
C ALA A 322 -13.88 7.61 43.94
N GLY A 323 -14.11 8.81 44.51
CA GLY A 323 -13.14 9.52 45.35
C GLY A 323 -12.94 10.99 44.95
N MET A 324 -13.94 11.87 45.04
CA MET A 324 -14.32 12.63 46.24
C MET A 324 -13.58 13.99 46.35
N ARG A 325 -14.32 15.03 45.92
CA ARG A 325 -14.36 16.39 46.46
C ARG A 325 -13.65 16.60 47.80
N ALA A 326 -12.67 17.50 47.80
CA ALA A 326 -12.57 18.68 48.68
C ALA A 326 -11.64 19.69 48.01
#